data_AF-A0A7X8HPG3-F1
#
_entry.id   AF-A0A7X8HPG3-F1
#
_cell.length_a   1.000
_cell.length_b   1.000
_cell.length_c   1.000
_cell.angle_alpha   90.00
_cell.angle_beta   90.00
_cell.angle_gamma   90.00
#
_symmetry.space_group_name_H-M   'P 1'
#
loop_
_entity.id
_entity.type
_entity.pdbx_description
1 polymer ?
#
loop_
_entity_poly.entity_id
_entity_poly.type
_entity_poly.pdbx_seq_one_letter_code
_entity_poly.pdbx_strand_id
1 'polypeptide(L)'
;MNKAKKLPMRTPSLADENFAALAKLFPNAVTETIDENGAVIRAIDADVLAQEINTHVVSGREERYQFTWPDKSRSVLLANTPIAAALRPCRAESVDFDNTENLYIEGDNLDVLKLLRETYLNRVKMIYI
;
A
#
# COMPACT_ATOMS: atom_id res chain seq x y z
N MET A 1 -24.84 5.59 -23.05
CA MET A 1 -23.60 6.39 -22.94
C MET A 1 -22.91 6.02 -21.63
N ASN A 2 -21.92 5.12 -21.67
CA ASN A 2 -21.15 4.76 -20.48
C ASN A 2 -20.31 5.98 -20.06
N LYS A 3 -20.59 6.55 -18.89
CA LYS A 3 -19.74 7.58 -18.29
C LYS A 3 -18.35 6.99 -18.14
N ALA A 4 -17.35 7.60 -18.78
CA ALA A 4 -15.95 7.25 -18.59
C ALA A 4 -15.64 7.27 -17.09
N LYS A 5 -15.32 6.09 -16.54
CA LYS A 5 -14.91 5.93 -15.14
C LYS A 5 -13.62 6.74 -14.98
N LYS A 6 -13.70 7.92 -14.33
CA LYS A 6 -12.51 8.72 -14.01
C LYS A 6 -11.57 7.84 -13.20
N LEU A 7 -10.44 7.44 -13.77
CA LEU A 7 -9.42 6.73 -13.01
C LEU A 7 -8.79 7.73 -12.04
N PRO A 8 -8.73 7.42 -10.74
CA PRO A 8 -7.90 8.20 -9.84
C PRO A 8 -6.45 8.12 -10.33
N MET A 9 -5.81 9.26 -10.60
CA MET A 9 -4.39 9.33 -10.98
C MET A 9 -3.47 9.19 -9.76
N ARG A 10 -3.78 8.19 -8.92
CA ARG A 10 -3.05 7.85 -7.70
C ARG A 10 -2.99 6.34 -7.62
N THR A 11 -1.84 5.81 -7.20
CA THR A 11 -1.78 4.40 -6.80
C THR A 11 -2.70 4.15 -5.62
N PRO A 12 -3.32 2.96 -5.53
CA PRO A 12 -4.15 2.58 -4.41
C PRO A 12 -3.28 2.45 -3.16
N SER A 13 -3.83 2.93 -2.04
CA SER A 13 -3.24 2.72 -0.72
C SER A 13 -3.31 1.23 -0.39
N LEU A 14 -2.17 0.63 0.00
CA LEU A 14 -2.16 -0.77 0.42
C LEU A 14 -2.99 -0.96 1.69
N ALA A 15 -3.07 0.07 2.53
CA ALA A 15 -3.91 0.04 3.72
C ALA A 15 -5.40 -0.10 3.36
N ASP A 16 -5.85 0.56 2.29
CA ASP A 16 -7.25 0.51 1.85
C ASP A 16 -7.58 -0.84 1.20
N GLU A 17 -6.64 -1.41 0.44
CA GLU A 17 -6.77 -2.76 -0.13
C GLU A 17 -6.83 -3.83 0.97
N ASN A 18 -5.94 -3.75 1.96
CA ASN A 18 -5.94 -4.64 3.12
C ASN A 18 -7.23 -4.51 3.93
N PHE A 19 -7.71 -3.28 4.13
CA PHE A 19 -8.99 -3.03 4.78
C PHE A 19 -10.15 -3.67 3.99
N ALA A 20 -10.18 -3.50 2.67
CA ALA A 20 -11.22 -4.10 1.83
C ALA A 20 -11.16 -5.64 1.85
N ALA A 21 -9.97 -6.23 1.88
CA ALA A 21 -9.79 -7.67 1.99
C ALA A 21 -10.28 -8.19 3.36
N LEU A 22 -9.92 -7.52 4.45
CA LEU A 22 -10.39 -7.87 5.79
C LEU A 22 -11.90 -7.69 5.94
N ALA A 23 -12.47 -6.62 5.42
CA ALA A 23 -13.92 -6.38 5.42
C ALA A 23 -14.69 -7.45 4.62
N LYS A 24 -14.09 -8.02 3.59
CA LYS A 24 -14.69 -9.11 2.80
C LYS A 24 -14.61 -10.45 3.53
N LEU A 25 -13.55 -10.70 4.28
CA LEU A 25 -13.33 -11.95 5.03
C LEU A 25 -14.10 -11.96 6.35
N PHE A 26 -14.14 -10.84 7.06
CA PHE A 26 -14.72 -10.67 8.40
C PHE A 26 -15.71 -9.49 8.41
N PRO A 27 -16.84 -9.60 7.70
CA PRO A 27 -17.79 -8.50 7.58
C PRO A 27 -18.39 -8.08 8.93
N ASN A 28 -18.49 -8.99 9.90
CA ASN A 28 -19.03 -8.70 11.22
C ASN A 28 -18.08 -7.86 12.10
N ALA A 29 -16.77 -7.87 11.80
CA ALA A 29 -15.77 -7.08 12.51
C ALA A 29 -15.67 -5.64 11.99
N VAL A 30 -16.41 -5.27 10.94
CA VAL A 30 -16.45 -3.90 10.42
C VAL A 30 -17.45 -3.08 11.24
N THR A 31 -16.95 -2.00 11.84
CA THR A 31 -17.75 -1.06 12.64
C THR A 31 -17.63 0.37 12.07
N GLU A 32 -18.48 1.27 12.56
CA GLU A 32 -18.46 2.68 12.20
C GLU A 32 -18.04 3.49 13.43
N THR A 33 -16.97 4.27 13.31
CA THR A 33 -16.48 5.17 14.36
C THR A 33 -16.54 6.61 13.88
N ILE A 34 -16.50 7.53 14.83
CA ILE A 34 -16.50 8.97 14.54
C ILE A 34 -15.04 9.42 14.58
N ASP A 35 -14.57 9.99 13.47
CA ASP A 35 -13.24 10.59 13.37
C ASP A 35 -13.17 11.91 14.16
N GLU A 36 -11.97 12.47 14.36
CA GLU A 36 -11.74 13.75 15.07
C GLU A 36 -12.53 14.93 14.48
N ASN A 37 -12.97 14.80 13.23
CA ASN A 37 -13.78 15.78 12.48
C ASN A 37 -15.30 15.52 12.51
N GLY A 38 -15.78 14.56 13.31
CA GLY A 38 -17.21 14.25 13.41
C GLY A 38 -17.76 13.44 12.23
N ALA A 39 -16.90 12.99 11.31
CA ALA A 39 -17.28 12.17 10.17
C ALA A 39 -17.31 10.69 10.55
N VAL A 40 -18.33 9.96 10.08
CA VAL A 40 -18.41 8.51 10.26
C VAL A 40 -17.39 7.85 9.33
N ILE A 41 -16.37 7.23 9.92
CA ILE A 41 -15.36 6.43 9.23
C ILE A 41 -15.59 4.95 9.54
N ARG A 42 -15.32 4.08 8.56
CA ARG A 42 -15.37 2.64 8.79
C ARG A 42 -14.09 2.21 9.48
N ALA A 43 -14.21 1.49 10.56
CA ALA A 43 -13.10 0.91 11.32
C ALA A 43 -13.28 -0.60 11.43
N ILE A 44 -12.20 -1.29 11.81
CA ILE A 44 -12.25 -2.71 12.16
C ILE A 44 -12.18 -2.78 13.68
N ASP A 45 -13.16 -3.44 14.28
CA ASP A 45 -13.15 -3.76 15.71
C ASP A 45 -12.16 -4.91 15.94
N ALA A 46 -11.07 -4.60 16.64
CA ALA A 46 -10.00 -5.56 16.89
C ALA A 46 -10.45 -6.73 17.78
N ASP A 47 -11.40 -6.50 18.69
CA ASP A 47 -11.88 -7.52 19.62
C ASP A 47 -12.82 -8.49 18.90
N VAL A 48 -13.74 -7.98 18.07
CA VAL A 48 -14.61 -8.82 17.23
C VAL A 48 -13.81 -9.60 16.20
N LEU A 49 -12.82 -8.96 15.57
CA LEU A 49 -11.91 -9.64 14.64
C LEU A 49 -11.15 -10.77 15.34
N ALA A 50 -10.62 -10.53 16.54
CA ALA A 50 -9.90 -11.55 17.30
C ALA A 50 -10.80 -12.74 17.67
N GLN A 51 -12.07 -12.47 18.01
CA GLN A 51 -13.07 -13.51 18.29
C GLN A 51 -13.38 -14.34 17.04
N GLU A 52 -13.55 -13.73 15.86
CA GLU A 52 -13.86 -14.47 14.63
C GLU A 52 -12.70 -15.33 14.14
N ILE A 53 -11.46 -14.86 14.28
CA ILE A 53 -10.27 -15.63 13.87
C ILE A 53 -10.05 -16.81 14.85
N ASN A 54 -10.61 -16.76 16.06
CA ASN A 54 -10.61 -17.84 17.07
C ASN A 54 -9.24 -18.54 17.21
N THR A 55 -8.17 -17.75 17.14
CA THR A 55 -6.79 -18.18 17.34
C THR A 55 -6.16 -17.34 18.44
N HIS A 56 -5.00 -17.72 18.94
CA HIS A 56 -4.25 -16.98 19.96
C HIS A 56 -3.82 -15.60 19.43
N VAL A 57 -4.72 -14.61 19.51
CA VAL A 57 -4.43 -13.23 19.14
C VAL A 57 -3.71 -12.59 20.31
N VAL A 58 -2.41 -12.41 20.14
CA VAL A 58 -1.63 -11.70 21.14
C VAL A 58 -1.94 -10.21 21.02
N SER A 59 -2.45 -9.60 22.09
CA SER A 59 -2.68 -8.15 22.21
C SER A 59 -1.76 -7.55 23.28
N GLY A 60 -1.25 -6.33 23.07
CA GLY A 60 -0.48 -5.59 24.10
C GLY A 60 1.03 -5.89 24.17
N ARG A 61 1.60 -5.64 25.37
CA ARG A 61 3.04 -5.60 25.70
C ARG A 61 3.69 -6.94 26.05
N GLU A 62 3.07 -8.07 25.71
CA GLU A 62 3.77 -9.37 25.83
C GLU A 62 5.13 -9.29 25.12
N GLU A 63 6.15 -9.93 25.70
CA GLU A 63 7.52 -9.97 25.16
C GLU A 63 7.54 -10.67 23.81
N ARG A 64 7.20 -9.94 22.75
CA ARG A 64 7.33 -10.37 21.38
C ARG A 64 8.75 -10.08 20.96
N TYR A 65 9.41 -11.07 20.36
CA TYR A 65 10.62 -10.80 19.64
C TYR A 65 10.29 -9.91 18.43
N GLN A 66 10.45 -8.61 18.61
CA GLN A 66 10.19 -7.61 17.59
C GLN A 66 11.40 -6.69 17.48
N PHE A 67 11.91 -6.53 16.26
CA PHE A 67 12.89 -5.49 15.97
C PHE A 67 12.16 -4.13 15.99
N THR A 68 12.39 -3.33 17.02
CA THR A 68 11.81 -1.98 17.18
C THR A 68 12.92 -0.94 17.13
N TRP A 69 12.69 0.13 16.37
CA TRP A 69 13.57 1.29 16.29
C TRP A 69 12.72 2.57 16.22
N PRO A 70 13.29 3.75 16.54
CA PRO A 70 12.58 5.02 16.40
C PRO A 70 12.01 5.20 14.99
N ASP A 71 10.81 5.76 14.88
CA ASP A 71 10.11 6.01 13.61
C ASP A 71 9.74 4.76 12.77
N LYS A 72 9.86 3.53 13.29
CA LYS A 72 9.40 2.32 12.59
C LYS A 72 7.97 2.44 12.05
N SER A 73 7.04 2.89 12.90
CA SER A 73 5.62 3.06 12.51
C SER A 73 5.45 4.10 11.40
N ARG A 74 6.25 5.17 11.44
CA ARG A 74 6.25 6.21 10.41
C ARG A 74 6.77 5.67 9.08
N SER A 75 7.83 4.85 9.08
CA SER A 75 8.34 4.21 7.87
C SER A 75 7.33 3.25 7.25
N VAL A 76 6.61 2.47 8.05
CA VAL A 76 5.53 1.59 7.56
C VAL A 76 4.39 2.40 6.95
N LEU A 77 3.98 3.50 7.59
CA LEU A 77 2.97 4.40 7.03
C LEU A 77 3.42 4.98 5.69
N LEU A 78 4.66 5.49 5.61
CA LEU A 78 5.24 6.02 4.38
C LEU A 78 5.33 4.99 3.26
N ALA A 79 5.59 3.72 3.55
CA ALA A 79 5.59 2.67 2.53
C ALA A 79 4.18 2.43 1.94
N ASN A 80 3.14 2.57 2.78
CA ASN A 80 1.76 2.29 2.40
C ASN A 80 1.01 3.48 1.79
N THR A 81 1.55 4.71 1.92
CA THR A 81 0.89 5.90 1.40
C THR A 81 0.84 5.89 -0.14
N PRO A 82 -0.29 6.31 -0.72
CA PRO A 82 -0.44 6.40 -2.18
C PRO A 82 0.50 7.47 -2.75
N ILE A 83 0.99 7.27 -3.97
CA ILE A 83 1.80 8.26 -4.70
C ILE A 83 0.99 8.88 -5.84
N ALA A 84 1.13 10.20 -6.01
CA ALA A 84 0.51 10.99 -7.07
C ALA A 84 1.56 11.50 -8.06
N ALA A 85 2.34 10.57 -8.63
CA ALA A 85 3.40 10.84 -9.60
C ALA A 85 3.22 9.97 -10.84
N ALA A 86 3.89 10.32 -11.93
CA ALA A 86 3.89 9.56 -13.18
C ALA A 86 5.29 9.58 -13.80
N LEU A 87 5.66 8.49 -14.48
CA LEU A 87 6.91 8.40 -15.22
C LEU A 87 6.79 9.18 -16.54
N ARG A 88 7.79 10.01 -16.84
CA ARG A 88 7.88 10.75 -18.11
C ARG A 88 9.00 10.17 -18.97
N PRO A 89 8.72 9.66 -20.19
CA PRO A 89 9.78 9.16 -21.07
C PRO A 89 10.70 10.29 -21.55
N CYS A 90 12.01 10.06 -21.54
CA CYS A 90 13.02 11.00 -22.03
C CYS A 90 13.73 10.45 -23.28
N ARG A 91 13.10 10.58 -24.46
CA ARG A 91 13.64 10.02 -25.71
C ARG A 91 14.99 10.62 -26.12
N ALA A 92 15.26 11.88 -25.78
CA ALA A 92 16.48 12.58 -26.18
C ALA A 92 17.75 12.00 -25.52
N GLU A 93 17.62 11.50 -24.29
CA GLU A 93 18.73 10.93 -23.51
C GLU A 93 18.74 9.41 -23.51
N SER A 94 17.73 8.79 -24.13
CA SER A 94 17.60 7.34 -24.17
C SER A 94 18.40 6.76 -25.33
N VAL A 95 19.14 5.70 -25.04
CA VAL A 95 19.82 4.89 -26.05
C VAL A 95 18.89 3.76 -26.47
N ASP A 96 18.55 3.70 -27.77
CA ASP A 96 17.69 2.67 -28.37
C ASP A 96 16.35 2.49 -27.61
N PHE A 97 15.63 3.61 -27.45
CA PHE A 97 14.42 3.71 -26.63
C PHE A 97 13.36 2.64 -26.94
N ASP A 98 13.22 2.27 -28.21
CA ASP A 98 12.15 1.37 -28.64
C ASP A 98 12.54 -0.12 -28.57
N ASN A 99 13.83 -0.51 -28.42
CA ASN A 99 14.25 -1.92 -28.44
C ASN A 99 15.13 -2.40 -27.27
N THR A 100 15.75 -1.51 -26.48
CA THR A 100 16.79 -1.91 -25.50
C THR A 100 16.32 -2.85 -24.38
N GLU A 101 15.00 -2.95 -24.12
CA GLU A 101 14.37 -3.69 -22.99
C GLU A 101 14.88 -3.30 -21.58
N ASN A 102 15.90 -2.46 -21.49
CA ASN A 102 16.49 -1.94 -20.27
C ASN A 102 15.89 -0.58 -19.90
N LEU A 103 15.70 -0.35 -18.61
CA LEU A 103 15.11 0.89 -18.11
C LEU A 103 16.03 1.55 -17.09
N TYR A 104 16.32 2.83 -17.30
CA TYR A 104 16.89 3.71 -16.30
C TYR A 104 15.81 4.70 -15.84
N ILE A 105 15.66 4.86 -14.53
CA ILE A 105 14.67 5.77 -13.94
C ILE A 105 15.41 6.69 -12.98
N GLU A 106 15.26 8.00 -13.18
CA GLU A 106 15.79 9.02 -12.28
C GLU A 106 14.69 9.47 -11.30
N GLY A 107 15.01 9.50 -10.00
CA GLY A 107 14.09 9.91 -8.95
C GLY A 107 14.42 9.30 -7.58
N ASP A 108 13.58 9.61 -6.58
CA ASP A 108 13.64 8.95 -5.27
C ASP A 108 13.23 7.47 -5.39
N ASN A 109 14.01 6.58 -4.79
CA ASN A 109 13.85 5.14 -4.98
C ASN A 109 12.52 4.61 -4.42
N LEU A 110 12.02 5.15 -3.31
CA LEU A 110 10.77 4.73 -2.70
C LEU A 110 9.59 5.07 -3.61
N ASP A 111 9.61 6.27 -4.17
CA ASP A 111 8.59 6.75 -5.09
C ASP A 111 8.58 5.95 -6.40
N VAL A 112 9.76 5.69 -6.96
CA VAL A 112 9.91 4.85 -8.16
C VAL A 112 9.38 3.44 -7.92
N LEU A 113 9.76 2.80 -6.80
CA LEU A 113 9.29 1.46 -6.46
C LEU A 113 7.77 1.41 -6.27
N LYS A 114 7.17 2.45 -5.69
CA LYS A 114 5.71 2.57 -5.58
C LYS A 114 5.02 2.66 -6.94
N LEU A 115 5.61 3.35 -7.92
CA LEU A 115 5.09 3.44 -9.28
C LEU A 115 5.21 2.11 -10.04
N LEU A 116 6.33 1.40 -9.87
CA LEU A 116 6.56 0.11 -10.53
C LEU A 116 5.75 -1.03 -9.91
N ARG A 117 5.24 -0.86 -8.68
CA ARG A 117 4.57 -1.91 -7.90
C ARG A 117 3.45 -2.59 -8.68
N GLU A 118 2.53 -1.85 -9.29
CA GLU A 118 1.36 -2.43 -9.96
C GLU A 118 1.73 -3.23 -11.22
N THR A 119 2.66 -2.71 -12.03
CA THR A 119 3.01 -3.30 -13.33
C THR A 119 4.03 -4.43 -13.22
N TYR A 120 4.92 -4.37 -12.22
CA TYR A 120 6.04 -5.31 -12.05
C TYR A 120 5.92 -6.21 -10.82
N LEU A 121 4.75 -6.27 -10.16
CA LEU A 121 4.52 -7.16 -9.02
C LEU A 121 4.88 -8.61 -9.40
N ASN A 122 5.73 -9.25 -8.60
CA ASN A 122 6.20 -10.62 -8.80
C ASN A 122 6.91 -10.89 -10.15
N ARG A 123 7.42 -9.85 -10.82
CA ARG A 123 8.16 -9.99 -12.11
C ARG A 123 9.68 -9.84 -11.99
N VAL A 124 10.19 -9.41 -10.83
CA VAL A 124 11.63 -9.18 -10.60
C VAL A 124 12.29 -10.44 -10.07
N LYS A 125 13.31 -10.95 -10.79
CA LYS A 125 14.03 -12.19 -10.43
C LYS A 125 15.11 -11.98 -9.38
N MET A 126 15.81 -10.85 -9.41
CA MET A 126 16.94 -10.55 -8.54
C MET A 126 17.00 -9.05 -8.31
N ILE A 127 17.34 -8.66 -7.06
CA ILE A 127 17.51 -7.28 -6.63
C ILE A 127 18.94 -7.17 -6.05
N TYR A 128 19.69 -6.18 -6.51
CA TYR A 128 20.99 -5.79 -5.99
C TYR A 128 20.95 -4.30 -5.63
N ILE A 129 21.28 -3.98 -4.37
CA ILE A 129 21.23 -2.63 -3.79
C ILE A 129 22.53 -2.32 -3.06
#